data_AF-A0A2N0X583-F1
#
_entry.id   AF-A0A2N0X583-F1
#
_cell.length_a   1.000
_cell.length_b   1.000
_cell.length_c   1.000
_cell.angle_alpha   90.00
_cell.angle_beta   90.00
_cell.angle_gamma   90.00
#
_symmetry.space_group_name_H-M   'P 1'
#
loop_
_entity.id
_entity.type
_entity.pdbx_description
1 polymer ?
#
loop_
_entity_poly.entity_id
_entity_poly.type
_entity_poly.pdbx_seq_one_letter_code
_entity_poly.pdbx_strand_id
1 'polypeptide(L)'
;MLSTQESFSLSEVFEEPISEAYVFCTYADEERGEELGFDRKSFYSIDRDYMSWETNTGIGVKFRDEEKEPLVEWFSPTRINSCPSAGDAYRKIDPEGPITIEIEKVKFQRYGVREVKNLFYPDNADAEGEK
;
A
#
# COMPACT_ATOMS: atom_id res chain seq x y z
N MET A 1 -19.60 -13.92 11.64
CA MET A 1 -19.39 -13.04 10.47
C MET A 1 -18.74 -13.88 9.40
N LEU A 2 -19.29 -13.92 8.19
CA LEU A 2 -18.65 -14.58 7.06
C LEU A 2 -17.58 -13.61 6.54
N SER A 3 -16.33 -13.80 6.96
CA SER A 3 -15.19 -13.15 6.30
C SER A 3 -14.93 -13.97 5.03
N THR A 4 -15.24 -13.41 3.86
CA THR A 4 -14.76 -13.97 2.60
C THR A 4 -13.30 -13.55 2.48
N GLN A 5 -12.40 -14.50 2.73
CA GLN A 5 -10.96 -14.31 2.55
C GLN A 5 -10.63 -14.55 1.08
N GLU A 6 -10.16 -13.51 0.40
CA GLU A 6 -9.63 -13.57 -0.97
C GLU A 6 -8.15 -13.19 -0.91
N SER A 7 -7.33 -13.68 -1.84
CA SER A 7 -5.93 -13.31 -1.95
C SER A 7 -5.55 -13.06 -3.40
N PHE A 8 -4.60 -12.15 -3.61
CA PHE A 8 -4.03 -11.84 -4.94
C PHE A 8 -2.56 -11.45 -4.79
N SER A 9 -1.81 -11.45 -5.87
CA SER A 9 -0.45 -10.90 -5.96
C SER A 9 -0.45 -9.64 -6.82
N LEU A 10 0.53 -8.76 -6.64
CA LEU A 10 0.62 -7.56 -7.47
C LEU A 10 0.91 -7.91 -8.94
N SER A 11 1.65 -8.98 -9.18
CA SER A 11 1.92 -9.49 -10.53
C SER A 11 0.67 -10.04 -11.25
N GLU A 12 -0.41 -10.37 -10.53
CA GLU A 12 -1.71 -10.69 -11.15
C GLU A 12 -2.52 -9.43 -11.52
N VAL A 13 -2.19 -8.28 -10.94
CA VAL A 13 -2.91 -7.01 -11.12
C VAL A 13 -2.28 -6.13 -12.20
N PHE A 14 -0.95 -6.09 -12.24
CA PHE A 14 -0.20 -5.31 -13.22
C PHE A 14 0.16 -6.17 -14.43
N GLU A 15 -0.07 -5.66 -15.64
CA GLU A 15 0.34 -6.35 -16.87
C GLU A 15 1.88 -6.39 -16.99
N GLU A 16 2.53 -5.38 -16.42
CA GLU A 16 3.97 -5.24 -16.43
C GLU A 16 4.64 -5.91 -15.23
N PRO A 17 5.76 -6.61 -15.46
CA PRO A 17 6.52 -7.20 -14.37
C PRO A 17 7.01 -6.15 -13.38
N ILE A 18 6.73 -6.38 -12.10
CA ILE A 18 7.18 -5.54 -10.99
C ILE A 18 8.54 -6.04 -10.49
N SER A 19 9.45 -5.11 -10.19
CA SER A 19 10.75 -5.38 -9.57
C SER A 19 10.67 -5.26 -8.05
N GLU A 20 10.01 -4.22 -7.55
CA GLU A 20 9.85 -3.95 -6.12
C GLU A 20 8.49 -3.32 -5.83
N ALA A 21 7.94 -3.59 -4.65
CA ALA A 21 6.72 -2.93 -4.19
C ALA A 21 6.81 -2.57 -2.71
N TYR A 22 6.13 -1.49 -2.33
CA TYR A 22 6.19 -0.90 -0.99
C TYR A 22 4.81 -0.48 -0.50
N VAL A 23 4.59 -0.59 0.81
CA VAL A 23 3.38 -0.09 1.47
C VAL A 23 3.63 1.30 2.02
N PHE A 24 2.69 2.22 1.78
CA PHE A 24 2.72 3.56 2.35
C PHE A 24 1.50 3.79 3.24
N CYS A 25 1.73 4.17 4.49
CA CYS A 25 0.68 4.47 5.44
C CYS A 25 0.33 5.96 5.44
N THR A 26 -0.66 6.36 6.23
CA THR A 26 -0.92 7.76 6.54
C THR A 26 0.35 8.45 7.03
N TYR A 27 0.52 9.73 6.72
CA TYR A 27 1.72 10.50 7.07
C TYR A 27 3.01 9.99 6.44
N ALA A 28 2.93 9.27 5.30
CA ALA A 28 4.12 8.94 4.54
C ALA A 28 4.93 10.20 4.20
N ASP A 29 6.25 10.09 4.31
CA ASP A 29 7.22 11.14 4.13
C ASP A 29 7.66 11.16 2.66
N GLU A 30 7.58 12.34 2.03
CA GLU A 30 7.90 12.48 0.61
C GLU A 30 9.39 12.18 0.34
N GLU A 31 10.29 12.53 1.27
CA GLU A 31 11.74 12.34 1.10
C GLU A 31 12.08 10.85 1.21
N ARG A 32 11.47 10.13 2.15
CA ARG A 32 11.63 8.69 2.26
C ARG A 32 11.07 7.95 1.03
N GLY A 33 9.98 8.45 0.45
CA GLY A 33 9.45 7.95 -0.82
C GLY A 33 10.44 8.12 -1.98
N GLU A 34 11.08 9.28 -2.06
CA GLU A 34 12.11 9.60 -3.06
C GLU A 34 13.36 8.72 -2.90
N GLU A 35 13.81 8.48 -1.66
CA GLU A 35 14.91 7.55 -1.36
C GLU A 35 14.66 6.11 -1.84
N LEU A 36 13.40 5.69 -1.86
CA LEU A 36 12.97 4.38 -2.38
C LEU A 36 12.86 4.35 -3.92
N GLY A 37 13.00 5.51 -4.57
CA GLY A 37 13.00 5.67 -6.02
C GLY A 37 11.66 6.09 -6.62
N PHE A 38 10.73 6.62 -5.83
CA PHE A 38 9.46 7.16 -6.33
C PHE A 38 9.54 8.67 -6.55
N ASP A 39 8.73 9.24 -7.45
CA ASP A 39 8.64 10.71 -7.58
C ASP A 39 8.06 11.31 -6.29
N ARG A 40 8.76 12.28 -5.71
CA ARG A 40 8.31 13.05 -4.54
C ARG A 40 6.89 13.60 -4.71
N LYS A 41 6.51 14.01 -5.92
CA LYS A 41 5.17 14.56 -6.24
C LYS A 41 4.06 13.51 -6.17
N SER A 42 4.40 12.22 -6.19
CA SER A 42 3.45 11.13 -6.00
C SER A 42 2.99 11.00 -4.56
N PHE A 43 3.57 11.76 -3.61
CA PHE A 43 3.20 11.74 -2.20
C PHE A 43 2.40 12.98 -1.82
N TYR A 44 1.41 12.77 -0.95
CA TYR A 44 0.74 13.86 -0.25
C TYR A 44 1.63 14.41 0.84
N SER A 45 1.42 15.67 1.20
CA SER A 45 2.11 16.33 2.31
C SER A 45 1.23 17.39 2.95
N ILE A 46 1.72 18.01 4.02
CA ILE A 46 1.04 19.14 4.66
C ILE A 46 0.75 20.29 3.67
N ASP A 47 1.66 20.50 2.72
CA ASP A 47 1.54 21.55 1.69
C ASP A 47 0.82 21.06 0.43
N ARG A 48 0.68 19.73 0.26
CA ARG A 48 0.13 19.08 -0.93
C ARG A 48 -0.96 18.08 -0.53
N ASP A 49 -2.16 18.60 -0.35
CA ASP A 49 -3.35 17.85 0.07
C ASP A 49 -3.19 17.14 1.43
N TYR A 50 -3.16 17.97 2.48
CA TYR A 50 -3.04 17.53 3.87
C TYR A 50 -4.12 16.52 4.28
N MET A 51 -5.34 16.64 3.73
CA MET A 51 -6.43 15.71 4.06
C MET A 51 -6.09 14.30 3.57
N SER A 52 -5.64 14.19 2.32
CA SER A 52 -5.22 12.90 1.77
C SER A 52 -3.97 12.36 2.47
N TRP A 53 -3.05 13.23 2.89
CA TRP A 53 -1.87 12.84 3.67
C TRP A 53 -2.22 12.21 5.03
N GLU A 54 -3.22 12.77 5.73
CA GLU A 54 -3.68 12.29 7.03
C GLU A 54 -4.51 11.01 6.96
N THR A 55 -5.13 10.71 5.81
CA THR A 55 -6.10 9.61 5.72
C THR A 55 -5.75 8.50 4.75
N ASN A 56 -5.14 8.80 3.61
CA ASN A 56 -4.96 7.79 2.57
C ASN A 56 -3.77 6.86 2.88
N THR A 57 -3.89 5.64 2.41
CA THR A 57 -2.82 4.62 2.44
C THR A 57 -2.56 4.18 1.01
N GLY A 58 -1.32 3.87 0.65
CA GLY A 58 -0.95 3.56 -0.73
C GLY A 58 -0.11 2.30 -0.88
N ILE A 59 0.05 1.89 -2.14
CA ILE A 59 1.02 0.89 -2.58
C ILE A 59 1.86 1.54 -3.69
N GLY A 60 3.18 1.52 -3.49
CA GLY A 60 4.16 1.86 -4.52
C GLY A 60 4.63 0.64 -5.27
N VAL A 61 4.74 0.73 -6.59
CA VAL A 61 5.36 -0.32 -7.44
C VAL A 61 6.44 0.28 -8.32
N LYS A 62 7.54 -0.46 -8.46
CA LYS A 62 8.61 -0.20 -9.42
C LYS A 62 8.59 -1.32 -10.44
N PHE A 63 8.68 -0.98 -11.72
CA PHE A 63 8.64 -1.97 -12.78
C PHE A 63 10.04 -2.54 -13.04
N ARG A 64 10.12 -3.73 -13.67
CA ARG A 64 11.39 -4.29 -14.17
C ARG A 64 11.89 -3.57 -15.41
N ASP A 65 10.97 -3.00 -16.18
CA ASP A 65 11.28 -2.12 -17.29
C ASP A 65 11.67 -0.74 -16.72
N GLU A 66 12.95 -0.41 -16.78
CA GLU A 66 13.50 0.85 -16.24
C GLU A 66 13.01 2.10 -16.99
N GLU A 67 12.43 1.94 -18.20
CA GLU A 67 11.80 3.05 -18.91
C GLU A 67 10.43 3.42 -18.33
N LYS A 68 9.82 2.54 -17.51
CA LYS A 68 8.55 2.82 -16.84
C LYS A 68 8.76 3.52 -15.51
N GLU A 69 8.11 4.67 -15.36
CA GLU A 69 8.12 5.43 -14.12
C GLU A 69 7.46 4.62 -12.98
N PRO A 70 8.07 4.59 -11.78
CA PRO A 70 7.45 4.03 -10.59
C PRO A 70 6.12 4.70 -10.27
N LEU A 71 5.15 3.90 -9.84
CA LEU A 71 3.80 4.35 -9.54
C LEU A 71 3.53 4.27 -8.05
N VAL A 72 2.82 5.25 -7.49
CA VAL A 72 2.19 5.15 -6.17
C VAL A 72 0.68 5.30 -6.35
N GLU A 73 -0.06 4.25 -6.04
CA GLU A 73 -1.52 4.31 -6.01
C GLU A 73 -1.99 4.54 -4.56
N TRP A 74 -2.80 5.58 -4.36
CA TRP A 74 -3.35 5.94 -3.06
C TRP A 74 -4.82 5.58 -2.94
N PHE A 75 -5.15 4.95 -1.84
CA PHE A 75 -6.49 4.49 -1.55
C PHE A 75 -7.12 5.28 -0.39
N SER A 76 -8.41 5.56 -0.52
CA SER A 76 -9.20 5.98 0.62
C SER A 76 -9.42 4.78 1.55
N PRO A 77 -9.09 4.88 2.86
CA PRO A 77 -9.23 3.78 3.82
C PRO A 77 -10.70 3.44 4.09
N THR A 78 -11.64 4.25 3.60
CA THR A 78 -13.08 3.95 3.64
C THR A 78 -13.51 2.89 2.62
N ARG A 79 -12.59 2.46 1.74
CA ARG A 79 -12.80 1.44 0.70
C ARG A 79 -11.71 0.39 0.72
N ILE A 80 -10.45 0.82 0.64
CA ILE A 80 -9.27 -0.05 0.65
C ILE A 80 -8.29 0.55 1.65
N ASN A 81 -7.95 -0.24 2.65
CA ASN A 81 -6.91 0.08 3.61
C ASN A 81 -5.69 -0.80 3.29
N SER A 82 -4.70 -0.20 2.63
CA SER A 82 -3.44 -0.87 2.30
C SER A 82 -2.43 -0.83 3.44
N CYS A 83 -2.73 -0.18 4.56
CA CYS A 83 -1.88 -0.20 5.74
C CYS A 83 -2.73 -0.46 7.00
N PRO A 84 -3.21 -1.71 7.20
CA PRO A 84 -4.00 -2.05 8.37
C PRO A 84 -3.18 -2.08 9.66
N SER A 85 -1.87 -2.27 9.58
CA SER A 85 -0.95 -2.18 10.73
C SER A 85 0.01 -1.01 10.55
N ALA A 86 0.21 -0.20 11.59
CA ALA A 86 1.22 0.86 11.58
C ALA A 86 2.64 0.32 11.35
N GLY A 87 2.88 -0.97 11.63
CA GLY A 87 4.14 -1.65 11.32
C GLY A 87 4.39 -1.90 9.84
N ASP A 88 3.40 -1.69 8.97
CA ASP A 88 3.55 -1.87 7.51
C ASP A 88 4.13 -0.63 6.82
N ALA A 89 4.41 0.47 7.54
CA ALA A 89 4.97 1.68 6.94
C ALA A 89 6.31 1.41 6.25
N TYR A 90 6.40 1.72 4.96
CA TYR A 90 7.56 1.46 4.08
C TYR A 90 7.94 -0.02 3.98
N ARG A 91 7.03 -0.93 4.32
CA ARG A 91 7.24 -2.36 4.18
C ARG A 91 7.48 -2.69 2.71
N LYS A 92 8.61 -3.31 2.41
CA LYS A 92 8.83 -3.96 1.11
C LYS A 92 7.97 -5.22 1.06
N ILE A 93 7.22 -5.39 -0.04
CA ILE A 93 6.36 -6.55 -0.28
C ILE A 93 6.83 -7.28 -1.53
N ASP A 94 6.76 -8.61 -1.49
CA ASP A 94 7.05 -9.46 -2.66
C ASP A 94 5.90 -9.31 -3.69
N PRO A 95 6.17 -8.84 -4.92
CA PRO A 95 5.13 -8.68 -5.93
C PRO A 95 4.44 -9.99 -6.34
N GLU A 96 5.14 -11.13 -6.21
CA GLU A 96 4.60 -12.47 -6.47
C GLU A 96 3.97 -13.09 -5.21
N GLY A 97 4.19 -12.47 -4.04
CA GLY A 97 3.68 -12.93 -2.76
C GLY A 97 2.17 -12.67 -2.62
N PRO A 98 1.45 -13.51 -1.84
CA PRO A 98 0.02 -13.33 -1.65
C PRO A 98 -0.28 -12.15 -0.72
N ILE A 99 -1.07 -11.19 -1.20
CA ILE A 99 -1.74 -10.17 -0.40
C ILE A 99 -3.12 -10.70 -0.02
N THR A 100 -3.38 -10.84 1.27
CA THR A 100 -4.67 -11.31 1.78
C THR A 100 -5.63 -10.13 1.94
N ILE A 101 -6.84 -10.27 1.41
CA ILE A 101 -7.94 -9.32 1.58
C ILE A 101 -8.86 -9.82 2.68
N GLU A 102 -9.06 -8.98 3.69
CA GLU A 102 -10.17 -9.15 4.64
C GLU A 102 -11.19 -8.04 4.46
N ILE A 103 -12.47 -8.42 4.38
CA ILE A 103 -13.58 -7.47 4.24
C ILE A 103 -14.21 -7.23 5.61
N GLU A 104 -14.17 -5.98 6.07
CA GLU A 104 -14.76 -5.56 7.34
C GLU A 104 -15.88 -4.54 7.15
N LYS A 105 -16.96 -4.65 7.94
CA LYS A 105 -18.00 -3.62 8.01
C LYS A 105 -17.67 -2.60 9.09
N VAL A 106 -17.16 -1.44 8.68
CA VAL A 106 -16.72 -0.36 9.57
C VAL A 106 -17.76 0.77 9.57
N LYS A 107 -18.13 1.26 10.75
CA LYS A 107 -19.03 2.42 10.91
C LYS A 107 -18.22 3.71 11.02
N PHE A 108 -18.18 4.48 9.93
CA PHE A 108 -17.59 5.81 9.91
C PHE A 108 -18.62 6.86 10.34
N GLN A 109 -18.17 7.87 11.10
CA GLN A 109 -19.05 8.95 11.56
C GLN A 109 -19.72 9.68 10.39
N ARG A 110 -18.96 9.97 9.33
CA ARG A 110 -19.45 10.72 8.15
C ARG A 110 -20.11 9.86 7.09
N TYR A 111 -19.66 8.61 6.92
CA TYR A 111 -20.01 7.77 5.76
C TYR A 111 -20.96 6.62 6.08
N GLY A 112 -21.35 6.47 7.35
CA GLY A 112 -22.15 5.33 7.82
C GLY A 112 -21.35 4.03 7.79
N VAL A 113 -22.04 2.91 7.65
CA VAL A 113 -21.42 1.59 7.54
C VAL A 113 -20.88 1.41 6.12
N ARG A 114 -19.61 1.03 6.00
CA ARG A 114 -18.94 0.71 4.73
C ARG A 114 -18.25 -0.65 4.83
N GLU A 115 -18.19 -1.34 3.70
CA GLU A 115 -17.33 -2.51 3.54
C GLU A 115 -15.94 -2.02 3.13
N VAL A 116 -14.95 -2.31 3.96
CA VAL A 116 -13.55 -1.92 3.78
C VAL A 116 -12.75 -3.18 3.50
N LYS A 117 -11.91 -3.13 2.47
CA LYS A 117 -10.93 -4.17 2.14
C LYS A 117 -9.61 -3.84 2.83
N ASN A 118 -9.23 -4.61 3.83
CA ASN A 118 -7.94 -4.50 4.49
C ASN A 118 -6.94 -5.45 3.80
N LEU A 119 -5.77 -4.92 3.41
CA LEU A 119 -4.73 -5.68 2.71
C LEU A 119 -3.65 -6.12 3.71
N PHE A 120 -3.49 -7.42 3.89
CA PHE A 120 -2.49 -8.00 4.78
C PHE A 120 -1.36 -8.67 4.01
N TYR A 121 -0.15 -8.49 4.53
CA TYR A 121 1.10 -8.89 3.90
C TYR A 121 1.74 -10.03 4.69
N PRO A 122 2.27 -11.07 4.02
CA PRO A 122 2.96 -12.16 4.69
C PRO A 122 4.22 -11.63 5.36
N ASP A 123 4.51 -12.08 6.58
CA ASP A 123 5.77 -11.77 7.26
C ASP A 123 6.95 -12.17 6.37
N ASN A 124 7.78 -11.20 6.03
CA ASN A 124 9.00 -11.43 5.27
C ASN A 124 9.95 -12.21 6.20
N ALA A 125 9.85 -13.53 6.21
CA ALA A 125 10.68 -14.41 7.03
C ALA A 125 12.18 -14.40 6.64
N ASP A 126 12.57 -13.61 5.63
CA ASP A 126 13.93 -13.60 5.08
C ASP A 126 14.53 -12.18 4.95
N ALA A 127 14.26 -11.28 5.92
CA ALA A 127 15.01 -10.02 6.08
C ALA A 127 16.02 -10.05 7.25
N GLU A 128 16.28 -11.22 7.84
CA GLU A 128 17.42 -11.44 8.76
C GLU A 128 18.49 -12.26 8.06
N GLY A 129 19.36 -11.58 7.32
CA GLY A 129 20.40 -12.24 6.56
C GLY A 129 21.50 -11.33 6.06
N GLU A 130 22.04 -10.44 6.91
CA GLU A 130 23.39 -9.90 6.64
C GLU A 130 24.13 -9.47 7.92
N LYS A 131 24.99 -10.40 8.38
CA LYS A 131 26.24 -10.31 9.16
C LYS A 131 26.35 -9.44 10.42
#